data_AF-A0A0V0R2A3-F1
#
_entry.id   AF-A0A0V0R2A3-F1
#
_cell.length_a   1.000
_cell.length_b   1.000
_cell.length_c   1.000
_cell.angle_alpha   90.00
_cell.angle_beta   90.00
_cell.angle_gamma   90.00
#
_symmetry.space_group_name_H-M   'P 1'
#
loop_
_entity.id
_entity.type
_entity.pdbx_description
1 polymer ?
#
loop_
_entity_poly.entity_id
_entity_poly.type
_entity_poly.pdbx_seq_one_letter_code
_entity_poly.pdbx_strand_id
1 'polypeptide(L)'
;MEEENNQQEQQLHQQLDTVYQNLENIEQFIQLIEQQQNINKLEEHLTPEEFSNLNVNVAFALNSMYFSFLKSNGMGVKEHRVNQELNRVKQYMLKIKQTVAPEETQQNKRNFKVDSQVSGRIIQQVNSYNKVLEKQQAKQGEEQNQQQQLSEEELKQIKKQQKEEELKDIWEGNDNKQNPVKSRLTKGSLLPSQGHVNWKDQVANLLK
;
A
#
# COMPACT_ATOMS: atom_id res chain seq x y z
N MET A 1 23.39 -53.59 -48.61
CA MET A 1 23.19 -54.40 -47.39
C MET A 1 24.40 -54.34 -46.46
N GLU A 2 25.57 -54.92 -46.76
CA GLU A 2 26.73 -54.84 -45.83
C GLU A 2 27.32 -53.43 -45.69
N GLU A 3 27.47 -52.68 -46.80
CA GLU A 3 27.96 -51.29 -46.75
C GLU A 3 27.00 -50.34 -46.03
N GLU A 4 25.69 -50.52 -46.19
CA GLU A 4 24.66 -49.73 -45.51
C GLU A 4 24.64 -50.00 -44.00
N ASN A 5 24.86 -51.26 -43.59
CA ASN A 5 24.92 -51.64 -42.18
C ASN A 5 26.16 -51.04 -41.48
N ASN A 6 27.31 -51.07 -42.17
CA ASN A 6 28.55 -50.46 -41.68
C ASN A 6 28.44 -48.92 -41.59
N GLN A 7 27.72 -48.28 -42.52
CA GLN A 7 27.42 -46.85 -42.44
C GLN A 7 26.51 -46.50 -41.26
N GLN A 8 25.51 -47.31 -40.94
CA GLN A 8 24.64 -47.11 -39.78
C GLN A 8 25.40 -47.27 -38.46
N GLU A 9 26.29 -48.26 -38.35
CA GLU A 9 27.15 -48.44 -37.18
C GLU A 9 28.08 -47.24 -36.98
N GLN A 10 28.71 -46.74 -38.04
CA GLN A 10 29.55 -45.53 -37.96
C GLN A 10 28.76 -44.30 -37.53
N GLN A 11 27.54 -44.11 -38.04
CA GLN A 11 26.68 -43.01 -37.62
C GLN A 11 26.30 -43.11 -36.14
N LEU A 12 26.01 -44.32 -35.64
CA LEU A 12 25.70 -44.54 -34.24
C LEU A 12 26.89 -44.19 -33.32
N HIS A 13 28.09 -44.61 -33.69
CA HIS A 13 29.31 -44.26 -32.95
C HIS A 13 29.54 -42.75 -32.89
N GLN A 14 29.38 -42.05 -34.02
CA GLN A 14 29.51 -40.58 -34.06
C GLN A 14 28.47 -39.89 -33.18
N GLN A 15 27.22 -40.38 -33.17
CA GLN A 15 26.17 -39.85 -32.30
C GLN A 15 26.49 -40.05 -30.83
N LEU A 16 27.01 -41.23 -30.45
CA LEU A 16 27.43 -41.51 -29.08
C LEU A 16 28.57 -40.60 -28.65
N ASP A 17 29.63 -40.48 -29.46
CA ASP A 17 30.76 -39.59 -29.17
C ASP A 17 30.28 -38.14 -28.97
N THR A 18 29.37 -37.68 -29.83
CA THR A 18 28.75 -36.36 -29.71
C THR A 18 28.00 -36.19 -28.39
N VAL A 19 27.22 -37.20 -27.98
CA VAL A 19 26.50 -37.18 -26.70
C VAL A 19 27.47 -37.14 -25.53
N TYR A 20 28.55 -37.92 -25.56
CA TYR A 20 29.57 -37.91 -24.52
C TYR A 20 30.23 -36.54 -24.36
N GLN A 21 30.65 -35.92 -25.46
CA GLN A 21 31.23 -34.58 -25.45
C GLN A 21 30.25 -33.53 -24.91
N ASN A 22 28.98 -33.63 -25.28
CA ASN A 22 27.95 -32.72 -24.77
C ASN A 22 27.71 -32.90 -23.26
N LEU A 23 27.75 -34.12 -22.75
CA LEU A 23 27.61 -34.39 -21.32
C LEU A 23 28.80 -33.85 -20.52
N GLU A 24 30.02 -33.99 -21.03
CA GLU A 24 31.22 -33.44 -20.42
C GLU A 24 31.15 -31.91 -20.34
N ASN A 25 30.70 -31.25 -21.42
CA ASN A 25 30.49 -29.80 -21.42
C ASN A 25 29.44 -29.37 -20.37
N ILE A 26 28.31 -30.08 -20.30
CA ILE A 26 27.26 -29.81 -19.31
C ILE A 26 27.78 -29.96 -17.88
N GLU A 27 28.57 -30.99 -17.61
CA GLU A 27 29.16 -31.23 -16.30
C GLU A 27 30.07 -30.07 -15.87
N GLN A 28 30.92 -29.58 -16.76
CA GLN A 28 31.76 -28.41 -16.50
C GLN A 28 30.93 -27.17 -16.13
N PHE A 29 29.81 -26.92 -16.83
CA PHE A 29 28.92 -25.80 -16.50
C PHE A 29 28.23 -25.97 -15.13
N ILE A 30 27.82 -27.19 -14.78
CA ILE A 30 27.20 -27.46 -13.47
C ILE A 30 28.22 -27.24 -12.36
N GLN A 31 29.46 -27.71 -12.55
CA GLN A 31 30.54 -27.48 -11.59
C GLN A 31 30.83 -26.00 -11.38
N LEU A 32 30.79 -25.18 -12.44
CA LEU A 32 30.92 -23.72 -12.34
C LEU A 32 29.81 -23.11 -11.46
N ILE A 33 28.56 -23.54 -11.66
CA ILE A 33 27.41 -23.07 -10.88
C ILE A 33 27.51 -23.55 -9.42
N GLU A 34 28.02 -24.76 -9.17
CA GLU A 34 28.21 -25.30 -7.84
C GLU A 34 29.31 -24.56 -7.05
N GLN A 35 30.40 -24.19 -7.73
CA GLN A 35 31.48 -23.37 -7.15
C GLN A 35 30.98 -21.97 -6.77
N GLN A 36 30.09 -21.38 -7.58
CA GLN A 36 29.40 -20.13 -7.27
C GLN A 36 28.28 -20.38 -6.25
N GLN A 37 28.65 -20.48 -4.98
CA GLN A 37 27.75 -20.71 -3.84
C GLN A 37 26.39 -20.01 -3.97
N ASN A 38 25.33 -20.81 -3.96
CA ASN A 38 23.91 -20.43 -3.86
C ASN A 38 23.47 -19.39 -4.91
N ILE A 39 22.71 -19.82 -5.91
CA ILE A 39 22.12 -19.00 -6.98
C ILE A 39 21.44 -17.73 -6.43
N ASN A 40 20.88 -17.77 -5.22
CA ASN A 40 20.27 -16.59 -4.60
C ASN A 40 21.26 -15.47 -4.26
N LYS A 41 22.53 -15.78 -3.96
CA LYS A 41 23.56 -14.74 -3.71
C LYS A 41 23.90 -13.95 -4.96
N LEU A 42 23.65 -14.52 -6.14
CA LEU A 42 23.85 -13.82 -7.41
C LEU A 42 22.81 -12.71 -7.62
N GLU A 43 21.69 -12.70 -6.88
CA GLU A 43 20.69 -11.64 -6.96
C GLU A 43 21.28 -10.26 -6.60
N GLU A 44 22.28 -10.21 -5.71
CA GLU A 44 22.93 -8.96 -5.30
C GLU A 44 23.83 -8.35 -6.40
N HIS A 45 24.26 -9.16 -7.37
CA HIS A 45 25.23 -8.76 -8.40
C HIS A 45 24.66 -8.65 -9.82
N LEU A 46 23.48 -9.21 -10.05
CA LEU A 46 22.82 -9.19 -11.35
C LEU A 46 21.63 -8.23 -11.36
N THR A 47 21.30 -7.72 -12.55
CA THR A 47 20.04 -6.98 -12.72
C THR A 47 18.85 -7.92 -12.52
N PRO A 48 17.67 -7.42 -12.10
CA PRO A 48 16.48 -8.24 -11.95
C PRO A 48 16.09 -9.00 -13.22
N GLU A 49 16.37 -8.41 -14.39
CA GLU A 49 16.17 -9.04 -15.69
C GLU A 49 17.08 -10.26 -15.86
N GLU A 50 18.39 -10.08 -15.68
CA GLU A 50 19.38 -11.14 -15.84
C GLU A 50 19.16 -12.26 -14.82
N PHE A 51 18.82 -11.92 -13.58
CA PHE A 51 18.51 -12.89 -12.54
C PHE A 51 17.27 -13.73 -12.88
N SER A 52 16.21 -13.10 -13.41
CA SER A 52 15.03 -13.84 -13.86
C SER A 52 15.33 -14.79 -15.03
N ASN A 53 16.15 -14.35 -15.98
CA ASN A 53 16.60 -15.17 -17.10
C ASN A 53 17.44 -16.36 -16.64
N LEU A 54 18.39 -16.14 -15.72
CA LEU A 54 19.22 -17.19 -15.14
C LEU A 54 18.37 -18.28 -14.50
N ASN A 55 17.43 -17.89 -13.62
CA ASN A 55 16.57 -18.85 -12.92
C ASN A 55 15.70 -19.68 -13.87
N VAL A 56 15.12 -19.05 -14.90
CA VAL A 56 14.30 -19.77 -15.89
C VAL A 56 15.16 -20.68 -16.78
N ASN A 57 16.38 -20.27 -17.12
CA ASN A 57 17.32 -21.07 -17.90
C ASN A 57 17.83 -22.28 -17.11
N VAL A 58 18.13 -22.12 -15.82
CA VAL A 58 18.51 -23.25 -14.94
C VAL A 58 17.37 -24.25 -14.82
N ALA A 59 16.14 -23.77 -14.63
CA ALA A 59 14.95 -24.63 -14.61
C ALA A 59 14.74 -25.34 -15.96
N PHE A 60 14.99 -24.66 -17.09
CA PHE A 60 14.93 -25.27 -18.42
C PHE A 60 15.98 -26.37 -18.60
N ALA A 61 17.23 -26.09 -18.21
CA ALA A 61 18.35 -27.03 -18.32
C ALA A 61 18.06 -28.30 -17.51
N LEU A 62 17.62 -28.16 -16.26
CA LEU A 62 17.30 -29.29 -15.38
C LEU A 62 16.17 -30.16 -15.95
N ASN A 63 15.08 -29.54 -16.41
CA ASN A 63 13.98 -30.26 -17.03
C ASN A 63 14.39 -30.94 -18.35
N SER A 64 15.28 -30.31 -19.13
CA SER A 64 15.79 -30.86 -20.39
C SER A 64 16.71 -32.06 -20.15
N MET A 65 17.60 -32.00 -19.16
CA MET A 65 18.44 -33.13 -18.77
C MET A 65 17.59 -34.29 -18.27
N TYR A 66 16.56 -34.00 -17.46
CA TYR A 66 15.64 -35.02 -17.00
C TYR A 66 14.82 -35.64 -18.14
N PHE A 67 14.38 -34.84 -19.12
CA PHE A 67 13.76 -35.33 -20.34
C PHE A 67 14.68 -36.27 -21.12
N SER A 68 15.96 -35.91 -21.29
CA SER A 68 16.97 -36.76 -21.93
C SER A 68 17.21 -38.05 -21.15
N PHE A 69 17.29 -37.98 -19.82
CA PHE A 69 17.38 -39.16 -18.95
C PHE A 69 16.20 -40.11 -19.16
N LEU A 70 14.96 -39.62 -19.20
CA LEU A 70 13.79 -40.44 -19.44
C LEU A 70 13.83 -41.12 -20.82
N LYS A 71 14.29 -40.40 -21.85
CA LYS A 71 14.49 -40.97 -23.18
C LYS A 71 15.52 -42.09 -23.19
N SER A 72 16.66 -41.90 -22.52
CA SER A 72 17.74 -42.90 -22.45
C SER A 72 17.31 -44.18 -21.73
N ASN A 73 16.40 -44.08 -20.76
CA ASN A 73 15.81 -45.24 -20.07
C ASN A 73 14.67 -45.90 -20.86
N GLY A 74 14.36 -45.43 -22.08
CA GLY A 74 13.27 -45.97 -22.90
C GLY A 74 11.87 -45.66 -22.36
N MET A 75 11.74 -44.72 -21.42
CA MET A 75 10.44 -44.36 -20.85
C MET A 75 9.62 -43.49 -21.82
N GLY A 76 8.31 -43.71 -21.84
CA GLY A 76 7.36 -42.96 -22.67
C GLY A 76 7.26 -41.49 -22.24
N VAL A 77 7.99 -40.61 -22.93
CA VAL A 77 8.10 -39.20 -22.50
C VAL A 77 6.83 -38.40 -22.76
N LYS A 78 5.94 -38.85 -23.65
CA LYS A 78 4.69 -38.13 -24.01
C LYS A 78 3.72 -38.02 -22.83
N GLU A 79 3.61 -39.08 -22.03
CA GLU A 79 2.71 -39.17 -20.89
C GLU A 79 3.33 -38.62 -19.60
N HIS A 80 4.64 -38.38 -19.60
CA HIS A 80 5.36 -37.95 -18.43
C HIS A 80 5.11 -36.47 -18.10
N ARG A 81 5.02 -36.15 -16.81
CA ARG A 81 4.80 -34.78 -16.30
C ARG A 81 5.89 -33.78 -16.70
N VAL A 82 7.05 -34.25 -17.16
CA VAL A 82 8.14 -33.40 -17.66
C VAL A 82 7.68 -32.48 -18.80
N ASN A 83 6.74 -32.91 -19.65
CA ASN A 83 6.20 -32.05 -20.71
C ASN A 83 5.39 -30.87 -20.14
N GLN A 84 4.72 -31.08 -18.99
CA GLN A 84 4.00 -30.01 -18.31
C GLN A 84 4.99 -28.99 -17.74
N GLU A 85 6.09 -29.47 -17.15
CA GLU A 85 7.16 -28.62 -16.64
C GLU A 85 7.87 -27.83 -17.75
N LEU A 86 8.18 -28.46 -18.89
CA LEU A 86 8.74 -27.77 -20.05
C LEU A 86 7.78 -26.70 -20.62
N ASN A 87 6.48 -26.99 -20.68
CA ASN A 87 5.47 -26.00 -21.06
C ASN A 87 5.40 -24.85 -20.05
N ARG A 88 5.51 -25.14 -18.74
CA ARG A 88 5.55 -24.13 -17.69
C ARG A 88 6.75 -23.21 -17.84
N VAL A 89 7.95 -23.77 -18.06
CA VAL A 89 9.19 -23.01 -18.30
C VAL A 89 9.05 -22.13 -19.55
N LYS A 90 8.49 -22.66 -20.65
CA LYS A 90 8.20 -21.89 -21.86
C LYS A 90 7.30 -20.68 -21.58
N GLN A 91 6.27 -20.84 -20.75
CA GLN A 91 5.41 -19.71 -20.36
C GLN A 91 6.19 -18.65 -19.57
N TYR A 92 7.12 -19.04 -18.69
CA TYR A 92 7.96 -18.09 -17.97
C TYR A 92 8.95 -17.36 -18.89
N MET A 93 9.57 -18.04 -19.84
CA MET A 93 10.40 -17.39 -20.87
C MET A 93 9.60 -16.35 -21.67
N LEU A 94 8.34 -16.66 -22.02
CA LEU A 94 7.46 -15.70 -22.69
C LEU A 94 7.11 -14.51 -21.80
N LYS A 95 6.89 -14.72 -20.50
CA LYS A 95 6.63 -13.63 -19.54
C LYS A 95 7.84 -12.69 -19.44
N ILE A 96 9.05 -13.22 -19.31
CA ILE A 96 10.28 -12.41 -19.26
C ILE A 96 10.45 -11.62 -20.56
N LYS A 97 10.26 -12.25 -21.72
CA LYS A 97 10.32 -11.53 -23.01
C LYS A 97 9.30 -10.41 -23.11
N GLN A 98 8.08 -10.61 -22.59
CA GLN A 98 7.04 -9.57 -22.59
C GLN A 98 7.36 -8.41 -21.65
N THR A 99 8.07 -8.64 -20.54
CA THR A 99 8.47 -7.58 -19.62
C THR A 99 9.68 -6.80 -20.11
N VAL A 100 10.59 -7.48 -20.83
CA VAL A 100 11.81 -6.88 -21.40
C VAL A 100 11.55 -6.18 -22.75
N ALA A 101 10.51 -6.60 -23.48
CA ALA A 101 10.20 -6.02 -24.80
C ALA A 101 10.05 -4.49 -24.73
N PRO A 102 10.68 -3.74 -25.66
CA PRO A 102 10.64 -2.28 -25.71
C PRO A 102 9.19 -1.75 -25.73
N GLU A 103 8.98 -0.59 -25.10
CA GLU A 103 7.67 0.05 -24.89
C GLU A 103 6.77 0.14 -26.14
N GLU A 104 7.34 0.10 -27.35
CA GLU A 104 6.60 0.08 -28.61
C GLU A 104 5.60 -1.08 -28.74
N THR A 105 5.87 -2.24 -28.12
CA THR A 105 4.91 -3.36 -28.05
C THR A 105 4.06 -3.36 -26.76
N GLN A 106 4.39 -2.51 -25.79
CA GLN A 106 3.64 -2.32 -24.54
C GLN A 106 2.54 -1.26 -24.63
N GLN A 107 2.30 -0.67 -25.81
CA GLN A 107 1.21 0.29 -26.06
C GLN A 107 -0.19 -0.24 -25.65
N ASN A 108 -0.34 -1.54 -25.39
CA ASN A 108 -1.62 -2.18 -25.05
C ASN A 108 -1.72 -2.78 -23.63
N LYS A 109 -0.76 -2.57 -22.72
CA LYS A 109 -0.90 -3.05 -21.32
C LYS A 109 -0.94 -1.88 -20.32
N ARG A 110 -2.17 -1.42 -20.09
CA ARG A 110 -2.60 -0.51 -19.02
C ARG A 110 -2.03 0.91 -19.14
N ASN A 111 -2.56 1.65 -20.11
CA ASN A 111 -2.74 3.09 -19.96
C ASN A 111 -3.75 3.34 -18.82
N PHE A 112 -3.37 3.13 -17.56
CA PHE A 112 -4.03 3.80 -16.44
C PHE A 112 -3.51 5.24 -16.40
N LYS A 113 -3.67 5.94 -17.52
CA LYS A 113 -3.36 7.36 -17.58
C LYS A 113 -4.50 8.02 -16.84
N VAL A 114 -4.24 8.43 -15.61
CA VAL A 114 -5.20 9.21 -14.83
C VAL A 114 -5.59 10.41 -15.69
N ASP A 115 -6.89 10.54 -15.97
CA ASP A 115 -7.40 11.66 -16.73
C ASP A 115 -7.15 12.94 -15.94
N SER A 116 -6.14 13.70 -16.37
CA SER A 116 -5.71 14.93 -15.71
C SER A 116 -6.81 15.99 -15.73
N GLN A 117 -7.70 15.96 -16.73
CA GLN A 117 -8.82 16.88 -16.82
C GLN A 117 -9.90 16.53 -15.79
N VAL A 118 -10.23 15.24 -15.62
CA VAL A 118 -11.18 14.80 -14.59
C VAL A 118 -10.62 15.06 -13.20
N SER A 119 -9.34 14.75 -12.96
CA SER A 119 -8.68 15.02 -11.68
C SER A 119 -8.70 16.53 -11.35
N GLY A 120 -8.42 17.39 -12.34
CA GLY A 120 -8.53 18.84 -12.20
C GLY A 120 -9.93 19.31 -11.83
N ARG A 121 -10.97 18.74 -12.46
CA ARG A 121 -12.37 19.07 -12.13
C ARG A 121 -12.75 18.64 -10.71
N ILE A 122 -12.31 17.46 -10.28
CA ILE A 122 -12.54 16.96 -8.91
C ILE A 122 -11.90 17.91 -7.88
N ILE A 123 -10.63 18.30 -8.10
CA ILE A 123 -9.92 19.22 -7.20
C ILE A 123 -10.61 20.58 -7.15
N GLN A 124 -11.04 21.13 -8.29
CA GLN A 124 -11.74 22.40 -8.35
C GLN A 124 -13.09 22.36 -7.60
N GLN A 125 -13.84 21.27 -7.74
CA GLN A 125 -15.12 21.08 -7.07
C GLN A 125 -14.95 20.94 -5.55
N VAL A 126 -13.93 20.22 -5.09
CA VAL A 126 -13.62 20.09 -3.66
C VAL A 126 -13.21 21.46 -3.08
N ASN A 127 -12.37 22.22 -3.78
CA ASN A 127 -11.95 23.55 -3.34
C ASN A 127 -13.11 24.55 -3.31
N SER A 128 -14.01 24.52 -4.30
CA SER A 128 -15.17 25.40 -4.33
C SER A 128 -16.14 25.09 -3.19
N TYR A 129 -16.37 23.79 -2.91
CA TYR A 129 -17.19 23.33 -1.80
C TYR A 129 -16.60 23.75 -0.44
N ASN A 130 -15.30 23.54 -0.22
CA ASN A 130 -14.64 23.93 1.03
C ASN A 130 -14.75 25.44 1.30
N LYS A 131 -14.60 26.28 0.27
CA LYS A 131 -14.76 27.73 0.39
C LYS A 131 -16.18 28.15 0.78
N VAL A 132 -17.20 27.41 0.34
CA VAL A 132 -18.59 27.65 0.74
C VAL A 132 -18.81 27.21 2.18
N LEU A 133 -18.23 26.08 2.59
CA LEU A 133 -18.33 25.55 3.94
C LEU A 133 -17.69 26.49 4.97
N GLU A 134 -16.49 27.00 4.69
CA GLU A 134 -15.80 27.99 5.54
C GLU A 134 -16.64 29.26 5.75
N LYS A 135 -17.30 29.76 4.69
CA LYS A 135 -18.18 30.93 4.79
C LYS A 135 -19.42 30.67 5.63
N GLN A 136 -19.99 29.46 5.58
CA GLN A 136 -21.13 29.09 6.41
C GLN A 136 -20.74 29.00 7.88
N GLN A 137 -19.57 28.42 8.17
CA GLN A 137 -19.03 28.34 9.53
C GLN A 137 -18.69 29.72 10.10
N ALA A 138 -18.12 30.61 9.29
CA ALA A 138 -17.83 31.99 9.70
C ALA A 138 -19.12 32.77 10.05
N LYS A 139 -20.16 32.66 9.22
CA LYS A 139 -21.47 33.30 9.49
C LYS A 139 -22.13 32.78 10.75
N GLN A 140 -22.13 31.46 10.96
CA GLN A 140 -22.67 30.86 12.18
C GLN A 140 -21.88 31.29 13.42
N GLY A 141 -20.56 31.39 13.32
CA GLY A 141 -19.71 31.91 14.40
C GLY A 141 -20.00 33.38 14.71
N GLU A 142 -20.18 34.23 13.70
CA GLU A 142 -20.56 35.63 13.86
C GLU A 142 -21.96 35.79 14.48
N GLU A 143 -22.94 35.01 14.03
CA GLU A 143 -24.30 34.99 14.59
C GLU A 143 -24.31 34.53 16.06
N GLN A 144 -23.54 33.50 16.40
CA GLN A 144 -23.38 33.06 17.79
C GLN A 144 -22.71 34.11 18.67
N ASN A 145 -21.68 34.78 18.14
CA ASN A 145 -20.95 35.80 18.90
C ASN A 145 -21.81 37.05 19.11
N GLN A 146 -22.63 37.44 18.12
CA GLN A 146 -23.62 38.50 18.26
C GLN A 146 -24.71 38.15 19.28
N GLN A 147 -25.21 36.91 19.28
CA GLN A 147 -26.18 36.44 20.27
C GLN A 147 -25.59 36.41 21.68
N GLN A 148 -24.33 35.99 21.83
CA GLN A 148 -23.63 36.03 23.11
C GLN A 148 -23.47 37.49 23.60
N GLN A 149 -23.05 38.41 22.74
CA GLN A 149 -22.92 39.83 23.08
C GLN A 149 -24.27 40.45 23.49
N LEU A 150 -25.35 40.18 22.75
CA LEU A 150 -26.70 40.62 23.09
C LEU A 150 -27.14 40.05 24.46
N SER A 151 -26.94 38.75 24.70
CA SER A 151 -27.28 38.15 26.00
C SER A 151 -26.44 38.70 27.16
N GLU A 152 -25.16 39.03 26.93
CA GLU A 152 -24.29 39.66 27.91
C GLU A 152 -24.71 41.10 28.21
N GLU A 153 -25.14 41.85 27.20
CA GLU A 153 -25.69 43.21 27.36
C GLU A 153 -27.01 43.20 28.11
N GLU A 154 -27.93 42.28 27.79
CA GLU A 154 -29.18 42.05 28.52
C GLU A 154 -28.91 41.72 30.00
N LEU A 155 -27.96 40.82 30.29
CA LEU A 155 -27.54 40.47 31.66
C LEU A 155 -26.95 41.67 32.42
N LYS A 156 -26.21 42.56 31.74
CA LYS A 156 -25.68 43.80 32.35
C LYS A 156 -26.81 44.79 32.66
N GLN A 157 -27.80 44.93 31.79
CA GLN A 157 -28.96 45.80 32.03
C GLN A 157 -29.80 45.31 33.19
N ILE A 158 -30.09 44.01 33.27
CA ILE A 158 -30.82 43.40 34.39
C ILE A 158 -30.10 43.65 35.72
N LYS A 159 -28.77 43.43 35.77
CA LYS A 159 -27.98 43.73 36.98
C LYS A 159 -27.99 45.20 37.37
N LYS A 160 -28.02 46.12 36.39
CA LYS A 160 -28.10 47.56 36.66
C LYS A 160 -29.46 47.95 37.23
N GLN A 161 -30.54 47.40 36.67
CA GLN A 161 -31.90 47.59 37.17
C GLN A 161 -32.05 47.06 38.60
N GLN A 162 -31.55 45.85 38.88
CA GLN A 162 -31.52 45.28 40.23
C GLN A 162 -30.75 46.16 41.22
N LYS A 163 -29.60 46.73 40.80
CA LYS A 163 -28.82 47.64 41.64
C LYS A 163 -29.54 48.98 41.89
N GLU A 164 -30.27 49.51 40.90
CA GLU A 164 -31.10 50.71 41.06
C GLU A 164 -32.33 50.45 41.92
N GLU A 165 -32.92 49.24 41.88
CA GLU A 165 -33.96 48.80 42.81
C GLU A 165 -33.40 48.66 44.24
N GLU A 166 -32.24 48.02 44.42
CA GLU A 166 -31.54 47.94 45.71
C GLU A 166 -31.17 49.33 46.27
N LEU A 167 -30.86 50.31 45.42
CA LEU A 167 -30.57 51.70 45.81
C LEU A 167 -31.83 52.49 46.20
N LYS A 168 -32.99 52.16 45.65
CA LYS A 168 -34.29 52.74 46.04
C LYS A 168 -34.74 52.22 47.40
N ASP A 169 -34.49 50.93 47.68
CA ASP A 169 -34.71 50.34 49.00
C ASP A 169 -33.83 50.95 50.12
N ILE A 170 -32.75 51.68 49.77
CA ILE A 170 -31.88 52.39 50.72
C ILE A 170 -32.36 53.83 51.01
N TRP A 171 -33.10 54.48 50.10
CA TRP A 171 -33.58 55.86 50.26
C TRP A 171 -35.04 55.99 50.69
N GLU A 172 -35.85 54.94 50.54
CA GLU A 172 -37.13 54.84 51.25
C GLU A 172 -36.87 54.26 52.65
N GLY A 173 -36.72 55.16 53.63
CA GLY A 173 -36.60 54.80 55.03
C GLY A 173 -37.83 54.02 55.51
N ASN A 174 -37.71 52.70 55.56
CA ASN A 174 -38.58 51.84 56.33
C ASN A 174 -37.73 51.05 57.32
N ASP A 175 -37.64 51.57 58.55
CA ASP A 175 -37.12 50.84 59.69
C ASP A 175 -38.08 49.70 60.03
N ASN A 176 -37.87 48.51 59.46
CA ASN A 176 -38.28 47.30 60.15
C ASN A 176 -37.38 46.09 59.87
N LYS A 177 -36.95 45.49 60.97
CA LYS A 177 -36.00 44.39 61.07
C LYS A 177 -36.57 43.12 60.43
N GLN A 178 -35.72 42.40 59.69
CA GLN A 178 -35.25 41.04 60.08
C GLN A 178 -34.38 40.46 58.96
N ASN A 179 -33.10 40.29 59.27
CA ASN A 179 -32.27 39.27 58.65
C ASN A 179 -32.77 37.91 59.18
N PRO A 180 -32.81 36.84 58.37
CA PRO A 180 -31.79 35.84 58.66
C PRO A 180 -31.29 35.01 57.45
N VAL A 181 -30.07 34.50 57.67
CA VAL A 181 -29.46 33.26 57.15
C VAL A 181 -28.70 33.32 55.82
N LYS A 182 -27.38 33.43 55.97
CA LYS A 182 -26.39 32.80 55.07
C LYS A 182 -26.69 31.30 54.92
N SER A 183 -27.26 30.88 53.79
CA SER A 183 -27.28 29.45 53.43
C SER A 183 -25.95 29.06 52.80
N ARG A 184 -25.26 28.17 53.52
CA ARG A 184 -24.01 27.50 53.15
C ARG A 184 -24.05 26.90 51.74
N LEU A 185 -22.87 26.87 51.13
CA LEU A 185 -22.48 25.92 50.10
C LEU A 185 -23.09 24.53 50.38
N THR A 186 -23.83 24.02 49.41
CA THR A 186 -24.09 22.58 49.29
C THR A 186 -23.49 22.09 47.99
N LYS A 187 -22.65 21.06 48.15
CA LYS A 187 -22.07 20.24 47.11
C LYS A 187 -23.19 19.71 46.20
N GLY A 188 -22.94 19.75 44.89
CA GLY A 188 -23.50 18.77 43.95
C GLY A 188 -24.76 19.18 43.19
N SER A 189 -24.56 19.63 41.95
CA SER A 189 -25.49 19.51 40.82
C SER A 189 -24.61 19.40 39.57
N LEU A 190 -24.01 18.23 39.33
CA LEU A 190 -24.49 17.21 38.37
C LEU A 190 -24.76 17.77 36.97
N LEU A 191 -23.71 18.25 36.31
CA LEU A 191 -23.50 18.17 34.86
C LEU A 191 -21.97 18.04 34.66
N PRO A 192 -21.47 17.08 33.87
CA PRO A 192 -20.04 17.01 33.61
C PRO A 192 -19.64 18.26 32.83
N SER A 193 -18.74 19.06 33.42
CA SER A 193 -17.89 19.98 32.68
C SER A 193 -17.21 19.16 31.59
N GLN A 194 -17.69 19.29 30.36
CA GLN A 194 -17.00 18.79 29.18
C GLN A 194 -15.71 19.60 29.10
N GLY A 195 -14.64 19.04 29.68
CA GLY A 195 -13.30 19.56 29.49
C GLY A 195 -13.04 19.62 28.00
N HIS A 196 -12.64 20.79 27.51
CA HIS A 196 -12.04 20.89 26.19
C HIS A 196 -10.84 19.96 26.14
N VAL A 197 -10.99 18.85 25.43
CA VAL A 197 -9.88 17.95 25.14
C VAL A 197 -8.99 18.67 24.14
N ASN A 198 -7.85 19.15 24.62
CA ASN A 198 -6.80 19.69 23.75
C ASN A 198 -6.14 18.51 23.02
N TRP A 199 -6.52 18.29 21.76
CA TRP A 199 -6.03 17.17 20.94
C TRP A 199 -4.50 17.16 20.79
N LYS A 200 -3.84 18.31 20.96
CA LYS A 200 -2.37 18.41 20.94
C LYS A 200 -1.71 17.63 22.10
N ASP A 201 -2.35 17.60 23.27
CA ASP A 201 -1.82 16.91 24.45
C ASP A 201 -2.03 15.38 24.36
N GLN A 202 -3.05 14.92 23.63
CA GLN A 202 -3.27 13.49 23.37
C GLN A 202 -2.28 12.91 22.37
N VAL A 203 -1.90 13.66 21.33
CA VAL A 203 -0.91 13.20 20.34
C VAL A 203 0.48 13.07 20.97
N ALA A 204 0.84 13.97 21.90
CA ALA A 204 2.12 13.91 22.61
C ALA A 204 2.26 12.68 23.53
N ASN A 205 1.16 12.15 24.05
CA ASN A 205 1.16 10.95 24.90
C ASN A 205 1.17 9.63 24.11
N LEU A 206 0.86 9.64 22.81
CA LEU A 206 0.89 8.45 21.94
C LEU A 206 2.25 8.23 21.27
N LEU A 207 3.19 9.18 21.42
CA LEU A 207 4.54 9.12 20.87
C LEU A 207 5.62 8.84 21.94
N LYS A 208 5.23 8.37 23.13
CA LYS A 208 6.11 7.80 24.15
C LYS A 208 5.95 6.29 24.19
#